data_AF-A0A9D9MD66-F1
#
_entry.id   AF-A0A9D9MD66-F1
#
_cell.length_a   1.000
_cell.length_b   1.000
_cell.length_c   1.000
_cell.angle_alpha   90.00
_cell.angle_beta   90.00
_cell.angle_gamma   90.00
#
_symmetry.space_group_name_H-M   'P 1'
#
loop_
_entity.id
_entity.type
_entity.pdbx_description
1 polymer ?
#
loop_
_entity_poly.entity_id
_entity_poly.type
_entity_poly.pdbx_seq_one_letter_code
_entity_poly.pdbx_strand_id
1 'polypeptide(L)'
;TGVGVYSFNTKDEEAARIRNAILETVMSHDWALQFHGFYVDTKAKTMRFDVVMSFDITPDEGLKILYDEVGKLYPDYSVQIVADVDVSD
;
A
#
# COMPACT_ATOMS: atom_id res chain seq x y z
N THR A 1 -19.85 5.43 -22.71
CA THR A 1 -19.32 6.76 -22.32
C THR A 1 -17.85 6.60 -22.05
N GLY A 2 -17.01 7.33 -22.79
CA GLY A 2 -15.57 7.08 -22.89
C GLY A 2 -14.81 7.46 -21.62
N VAL A 3 -13.83 6.63 -21.27
CA VAL A 3 -12.77 7.00 -20.32
C VAL A 3 -11.46 6.92 -21.10
N GLY A 4 -11.24 7.95 -21.91
CA GLY A 4 -9.93 8.25 -22.46
C GLY A 4 -9.39 9.46 -21.74
N VAL A 5 -8.51 9.25 -20.76
CA VAL A 5 -7.61 10.30 -20.29
C VAL A 5 -6.23 9.66 -20.11
N TYR A 6 -5.49 9.56 -21.21
CA TYR A 6 -4.04 9.60 -21.18
C TYR A 6 -3.65 11.07 -21.23
N SER A 7 -3.13 11.60 -20.13
CA SER A 7 -2.48 12.91 -20.09
C SER A 7 -1.22 12.78 -19.24
N PHE A 8 -0.10 12.67 -19.94
CA PHE A 8 1.27 12.74 -19.45
C PHE A 8 1.44 13.66 -18.23
N ASN A 9 1.53 13.04 -17.05
CA ASN A 9 2.18 13.59 -15.87
C ASN A 9 2.87 12.42 -15.17
N THR A 10 3.98 11.96 -15.74
CA THR A 10 4.63 10.67 -15.43
C THR A 10 4.87 10.41 -13.94
N LYS A 11 5.05 11.47 -13.12
CA LYS A 11 5.20 11.33 -11.66
C LYS A 11 3.93 10.88 -10.95
N ASP A 12 2.79 11.48 -11.30
CA ASP A 12 1.51 11.12 -10.67
C ASP A 12 1.01 9.78 -11.20
N GLU A 13 1.24 9.47 -12.48
CA GLU A 13 0.86 8.18 -13.04
C GLU A 13 1.67 7.03 -12.46
N GLU A 14 2.99 7.19 -12.26
CA GLU A 14 3.82 6.16 -11.64
C GLU A 14 3.41 5.94 -10.19
N ALA A 15 3.25 7.02 -9.41
CA ALA A 15 2.78 6.93 -8.03
C ALA A 15 1.39 6.28 -7.94
N ALA A 16 0.47 6.61 -8.85
CA ALA A 16 -0.86 6.00 -8.92
C ALA A 16 -0.80 4.51 -9.31
N ARG A 17 0.07 4.13 -10.26
CA ARG A 17 0.30 2.71 -10.61
C ARG A 17 0.82 1.92 -9.42
N ILE A 18 1.83 2.46 -8.71
CA ILE A 18 2.38 1.84 -7.50
C ILE A 18 1.28 1.71 -6.45
N ARG A 19 0.55 2.80 -6.17
CA ARG A 19 -0.56 2.79 -5.22
C ARG A 19 -1.57 1.71 -5.53
N ASN A 20 -2.00 1.57 -6.78
CA ASN A 20 -3.00 0.59 -7.17
C ASN A 20 -2.47 -0.84 -7.04
N ALA A 21 -1.22 -1.10 -7.41
CA ALA A 21 -0.60 -2.41 -7.22
C ALA A 21 -0.52 -2.81 -5.74
N ILE A 22 -0.13 -1.87 -4.87
CA ILE A 22 -0.08 -2.11 -3.42
C ILE A 22 -1.48 -2.28 -2.84
N LEU A 23 -2.43 -1.43 -3.26
CA LEU A 23 -3.83 -1.55 -2.85
C LEU A 23 -4.37 -2.93 -3.19
N GLU A 24 -4.20 -3.40 -4.43
CA GLU A 24 -4.65 -4.73 -4.85
C GLU A 24 -3.97 -5.85 -4.05
N THR A 25 -2.67 -5.71 -3.77
CA THR A 25 -1.93 -6.70 -2.94
C THR A 25 -2.47 -6.73 -1.51
N VAL A 26 -2.58 -5.58 -0.85
CA VAL A 26 -3.08 -5.47 0.53
C VAL A 26 -4.53 -5.93 0.63
N MET A 27 -5.41 -5.45 -0.26
CA MET A 27 -6.85 -5.76 -0.25
C MET A 27 -7.15 -7.18 -0.78
N SER A 28 -6.15 -7.91 -1.28
CA SER A 28 -6.31 -9.33 -1.61
C SER A 28 -6.37 -10.22 -0.37
N HIS A 29 -5.95 -9.69 0.79
CA HIS A 29 -6.05 -10.37 2.07
C HIS A 29 -7.40 -10.06 2.73
N ASP A 30 -8.15 -11.10 3.07
CA ASP A 30 -9.48 -10.97 3.70
C ASP A 30 -9.44 -10.21 5.05
N TRP A 31 -8.28 -10.24 5.72
CA TRP A 31 -8.07 -9.55 6.99
C TRP A 31 -7.72 -8.07 6.84
N ALA A 32 -7.47 -7.56 5.63
CA ALA A 32 -7.18 -6.15 5.37
C ALA A 32 -8.49 -5.36 5.18
N LEU A 33 -8.83 -4.53 6.17
CA LEU A 33 -10.10 -3.80 6.19
C LEU A 33 -10.03 -2.48 5.43
N GLN A 34 -8.93 -1.74 5.58
CA GLN A 34 -8.76 -0.43 4.96
C GLN A 34 -7.30 -0.18 4.56
N PHE A 35 -7.13 0.63 3.51
CA PHE A 35 -5.83 1.10 3.03
C PHE A 35 -5.89 2.63 2.84
N HIS A 36 -5.05 3.36 3.57
CA HIS A 36 -5.04 4.82 3.58
C HIS A 36 -3.63 5.36 3.86
N GLY A 37 -3.50 6.69 3.92
CA GLY A 37 -2.21 7.33 4.23
C GLY A 37 -1.09 7.05 3.22
N PHE A 38 -1.41 6.57 2.02
CA PHE A 38 -0.40 6.20 1.03
C PHE A 38 0.38 7.42 0.54
N TYR A 39 1.70 7.31 0.61
CA TYR A 39 2.65 8.26 0.10
C TYR A 39 3.83 7.52 -0.55
N VAL A 40 4.26 7.97 -1.72
CA VAL A 40 5.43 7.42 -2.39
C VAL A 40 6.28 8.54 -2.97
N ASP A 41 7.58 8.46 -2.74
CA ASP A 41 8.58 9.28 -3.40
C ASP A 41 9.37 8.38 -4.36
N THR A 42 9.07 8.47 -5.66
CA THR A 42 9.74 7.68 -6.70
C THR A 42 11.18 8.13 -6.94
N LYS A 43 11.57 9.33 -6.48
CA LYS A 43 12.96 9.80 -6.56
C LYS A 43 13.79 9.28 -5.40
N ALA A 44 13.27 9.40 -4.18
CA ALA A 44 13.92 8.86 -2.99
C ALA A 44 13.78 7.34 -2.87
N LYS A 45 12.91 6.74 -3.69
CA LYS A 45 12.50 5.33 -3.62
C LYS A 45 12.01 4.98 -2.23
N THR A 46 11.14 5.80 -1.66
CA THR A 46 10.53 5.56 -0.34
C THR A 46 9.03 5.46 -0.47
N MET A 47 8.42 4.53 0.25
CA MET A 47 6.99 4.30 0.25
C MET A 47 6.49 4.16 1.67
N ARG A 48 5.36 4.79 1.96
CA ARG A 48 4.65 4.64 3.23
C ARG A 48 3.17 4.47 3.00
N PHE A 49 2.53 3.63 3.79
CA PHE A 49 1.08 3.54 3.86
C PHE A 49 0.61 3.00 5.20
N ASP A 50 -0.65 3.26 5.49
CA ASP A 50 -1.34 2.78 6.68
C ASP A 50 -2.39 1.74 6.26
N VAL A 51 -2.51 0.68 7.06
CA VAL A 51 -3.45 -0.42 6.82
C VAL A 51 -4.21 -0.74 8.10
N VAL A 52 -5.53 -0.80 8.01
CA VAL A 52 -6.38 -1.30 9.10
C VAL A 52 -6.53 -2.80 8.92
N MET A 53 -6.18 -3.56 9.96
CA MET A 53 -6.27 -5.01 9.97
C MET A 53 -7.43 -5.45 10.86
N SER A 54 -8.10 -6.54 10.47
CA SER A 54 -9.10 -7.21 11.29
C SER A 54 -8.46 -7.99 12.45
N PHE A 55 -9.27 -8.41 13.41
CA PHE A 55 -8.84 -9.24 14.54
C PHE A 55 -8.47 -10.69 14.15
N ASP A 56 -8.67 -11.08 12.89
CA ASP A 56 -8.33 -12.42 12.39
C ASP A 56 -6.81 -12.64 12.28
N ILE A 57 -6.02 -11.56 12.30
CA ILE A 57 -4.55 -11.60 12.26
C ILE A 57 -3.95 -10.66 13.29
N THR A 58 -2.77 -11.01 13.82
CA THR A 58 -2.02 -10.09 14.67
C THR A 58 -1.33 -9.02 13.79
N PRO A 59 -1.24 -7.75 14.25
CA PRO A 59 -0.56 -6.70 13.49
C PRO A 59 0.88 -7.07 13.10
N ASP A 60 1.63 -7.79 13.95
CA ASP A 60 2.99 -8.22 13.66
C ASP A 60 3.05 -9.21 12.48
N GLU A 61 2.16 -10.20 12.46
CA GLU A 61 2.06 -11.17 11.36
C GLU A 61 1.62 -10.51 10.05
N GLY A 62 0.58 -9.66 10.11
CA GLY A 62 0.09 -8.93 8.93
C GLY A 62 1.17 -8.01 8.36
N LEU A 63 1.88 -7.26 9.22
CA LEU A 63 2.99 -6.40 8.78
C LEU A 63 4.09 -7.23 8.14
N LYS A 64 4.49 -8.37 8.73
CA LYS A 64 5.53 -9.24 8.18
C LYS A 64 5.17 -9.76 6.80
N ILE A 65 3.93 -10.19 6.58
CA ILE A 65 3.43 -10.64 5.26
C ILE A 65 3.52 -9.49 4.26
N LEU A 66 3.01 -8.31 4.61
CA LEU A 66 3.02 -7.17 3.69
C LEU A 66 4.45 -6.68 3.40
N TYR A 67 5.35 -6.66 4.38
CA TYR A 67 6.75 -6.31 4.13
C TYR A 67 7.43 -7.28 3.15
N ASP A 68 7.13 -8.58 3.25
CA ASP A 68 7.67 -9.58 2.33
C ASP A 68 7.08 -9.45 0.92
N GLU A 69 5.76 -9.26 0.79
CA GLU A 69 5.08 -9.10 -0.50
C GLU A 69 5.47 -7.79 -1.19
N VAL A 70 5.34 -6.67 -0.50
CA VAL A 70 5.68 -5.34 -1.03
C VAL A 70 7.18 -5.23 -1.28
N GLY A 71 8.01 -5.80 -0.41
CA GLY A 71 9.46 -5.86 -0.61
C GLY A 71 9.88 -6.67 -1.83
N LYS A 72 9.14 -7.75 -2.17
CA LYS A 72 9.38 -8.50 -3.42
C LYS A 72 8.94 -7.72 -4.66
N LEU A 73 7.85 -6.98 -4.58
CA LEU A 73 7.34 -6.16 -5.69
C LEU A 73 8.24 -4.94 -5.95
N TYR A 74 8.75 -4.32 -4.88
CA TYR A 74 9.54 -3.11 -4.93
C TYR A 74 10.81 -3.23 -4.07
N PRO A 75 11.78 -4.09 -4.45
CA PRO A 75 12.98 -4.36 -3.65
C PRO A 75 13.91 -3.15 -3.55
N ASP A 76 13.81 -2.23 -4.49
CA ASP A 76 14.56 -0.98 -4.52
C ASP A 76 13.96 0.12 -3.62
N TYR A 77 12.75 -0.10 -3.10
CA TYR A 77 12.04 0.88 -2.30
C TYR A 77 12.21 0.60 -0.81
N SER A 78 12.43 1.65 -0.04
CA SER A 78 12.29 1.61 1.42
C SER A 78 10.82 1.72 1.79
N VAL A 79 10.24 0.61 2.26
CA VAL A 79 8.82 0.50 2.59
C VAL A 79 8.63 0.73 4.08
N GLN A 80 7.61 1.52 4.45
CA GLN A 80 7.16 1.72 5.82
C GLN A 80 5.65 1.47 5.89
N ILE A 81 5.26 0.46 6.65
CA ILE A 81 3.87 0.07 6.83
C ILE A 81 3.50 0.30 8.28
N VAL A 82 2.42 1.04 8.51
CA VAL A 82 1.84 1.24 9.84
C VAL A 82 0.52 0.50 9.89
N ALA A 83 0.40 -0.44 10.84
CA ALA A 83 -0.88 -1.05 11.14
C ALA A 83 -1.67 -0.08 12.03
N ASP A 84 -2.79 0.43 11.51
CA ASP A 84 -3.73 1.21 12.31
C ASP A 84 -4.63 0.21 13.03
N VAL A 85 -4.45 0.11 14.34
CA VAL A 85 -5.33 -0.66 15.20
C VAL A 85 -6.44 0.30 15.58
N ASP A 86 -7.67 0.04 15.11
CA ASP A 86 -8.86 0.71 15.64
C ASP A 86 -9.04 0.22 17.08
N VAL A 87 -8.27 0.81 17.99
CA VAL A 87 -8.45 0.65 19.43
C VAL A 87 -9.58 1.61 19.79
N SER A 88 -10.79 1.26 19.38
CA SER A 88 -11.99 1.88 19.92
C SER A 88 -12.12 1.41 21.38
N ASP A 89 -11.66 2.25 22.30
CA ASP A 89 -11.89 2.17 23.76
C ASP A 89 -13.36 2.48 24.10
#